data_AF-A0A317E0I5-F1
#
_entry.id   AF-A0A317E0I5-F1
#
_cell.length_a   1.000
_cell.length_b   1.000
_cell.length_c   1.000
_cell.angle_alpha   90.00
_cell.angle_beta   90.00
_cell.angle_gamma   90.00
#
_symmetry.space_group_name_H-M   'P 1'
#
loop_
_entity.id
_entity.type
_entity.pdbx_description
1 polymer ?
#
loop_
_entity_poly.entity_id
_entity_poly.type
_entity_poly.pdbx_seq_one_letter_code
_entity_poly.pdbx_strand_id
1 'polypeptide(L)' 'MLGLLVKAFAILLALGLLYVTVKRAVLGSRKPGDRVEPASPPPPPKIEADDLVRCPACGTYNPADAPCATPDCRG' A
#
# COMPACT_ATOMS: atom_id res chain seq x y z
N MET A 1 -40.56 36.06 13.24
CA MET A 1 -39.53 36.10 12.17
C MET A 1 -38.43 35.06 12.40
N LEU A 2 -37.70 35.12 13.52
CA LEU A 2 -36.54 34.23 13.79
C LEU A 2 -36.87 32.73 13.77
N GLY A 3 -37.96 32.30 14.41
CA GLY A 3 -38.36 30.88 14.43
C GLY A 3 -38.75 30.30 13.06
N LEU A 4 -39.17 31.16 12.13
CA LEU A 4 -39.53 30.77 10.76
C LEU A 4 -38.27 30.57 9.91
N LEU A 5 -37.28 31.44 10.09
CA LEU A 5 -35.95 31.31 9.50
C LEU A 5 -35.23 30.04 9.97
N VAL A 6 -35.27 29.74 11.28
CA VAL A 6 -34.65 28.53 11.83
C VAL A 6 -35.29 27.26 11.25
N LYS A 7 -36.62 27.22 11.13
CA LYS A 7 -37.32 26.09 10.51
C LYS A 7 -36.96 25.94 9.03
N ALA A 8 -36.92 27.03 8.27
CA ALA A 8 -36.53 27.00 6.87
C ALA A 8 -35.10 26.48 6.70
N PHE A 9 -34.17 26.92 7.56
CA PHE A 9 -32.78 26.48 7.53
C PHE A 9 -32.64 25.00 7.88
N ALA A 10 -33.38 24.52 8.89
CA ALA A 10 -33.39 23.11 9.27
C ALA A 10 -33.92 22.21 8.13
N ILE A 11 -34.96 22.66 7.42
CA ILE A 11 -35.52 21.94 6.26
C ILE A 11 -34.50 21.86 5.12
N LEU A 12 -33.83 22.97 4.80
CA LEU A 12 -32.79 23.01 3.77
C LEU A 12 -31.59 22.12 4.12
N LEU A 13 -31.16 22.11 5.38
CA LEU A 13 -30.11 21.22 5.86
C LEU A 13 -30.51 19.74 5.73
N ALA A 14 -31.73 19.39 6.14
CA ALA A 14 -32.24 18.03 6.04
C ALA A 14 -32.29 17.56 4.58
N LEU A 15 -32.79 18.41 3.67
CA LEU A 15 -32.82 18.13 2.23
C LEU A 15 -31.42 17.98 1.65
N GLY A 16 -30.47 18.84 2.05
CA GLY A 16 -29.08 18.76 1.62
C GLY A 16 -28.40 17.47 2.07
N LEU A 17 -28.60 17.07 3.34
CA LEU A 17 -28.08 15.81 3.87
C LEU A 17 -28.69 14.59 3.16
N LEU A 18 -30.01 14.60 2.93
CA LEU A 18 -30.70 13.56 2.18
C LEU A 18 -30.18 13.45 0.74
N TYR A 19 -29.94 14.58 0.08
CA TYR A 19 -29.37 14.60 -1.26
C TYR A 19 -27.95 14.00 -1.29
N VAL A 20 -27.10 14.35 -0.32
CA VAL A 20 -25.73 13.82 -0.23
C VAL A 20 -25.72 12.33 0.06
N THR A 21 -26.59 11.82 0.93
CA THR A 21 -26.69 10.38 1.22
C THR A 21 -27.17 9.59 0.00
N VAL A 22 -28.21 10.05 -0.69
CA VAL A 22 -28.68 9.41 -1.94
C VAL A 22 -27.59 9.47 -3.01
N LYS A 23 -26.94 10.63 -3.20
CA LYS A 23 -25.85 10.77 -4.17
C LYS A 23 -24.67 9.84 -3.85
N ARG A 24 -24.29 9.69 -2.58
CA ARG A 24 -23.26 8.74 -2.16
C ARG A 24 -23.70 7.29 -2.31
N ALA A 25 -24.96 6.96 -2.08
CA ALA A 25 -25.47 5.61 -2.32
C ALA A 25 -25.46 5.26 -3.82
N VAL A 26 -25.91 6.18 -4.67
CA VAL A 26 -26.02 5.97 -6.12
C VAL A 26 -24.65 6.03 -6.82
N LEU A 27 -23.82 7.04 -6.53
CA LEU A 27 -22.53 7.24 -7.20
C LEU A 27 -21.34 6.66 -6.42
N GLY A 28 -21.46 6.54 -5.10
CA GLY A 28 -20.43 6.00 -4.22
C GLY A 28 -20.52 4.49 -4.02
N SER A 29 -21.47 3.80 -4.68
CA SER A 29 -21.45 2.34 -4.89
C SER A 29 -20.32 1.92 -5.84
N ARG A 30 -19.11 2.49 -5.69
CA ARG A 30 -17.89 1.85 -6.17
C ARG A 30 -17.81 0.52 -5.43
N LYS A 31 -17.92 -0.56 -6.20
CA LYS A 31 -17.82 -1.93 -5.69
C LYS A 31 -16.64 -2.01 -4.72
N PRO A 32 -16.75 -2.73 -3.59
CA PRO A 32 -15.63 -2.99 -2.66
C PRO A 32 -14.44 -3.76 -3.27
N GLY A 33 -14.28 -3.78 -4.60
CA GLY A 33 -13.25 -4.51 -5.34
C GLY A 33 -12.21 -3.64 -6.06
N ASP A 34 -12.38 -2.31 -6.12
CA ASP A 34 -11.38 -1.41 -6.76
C ASP A 34 -10.29 -0.95 -5.78
N ARG A 35 -10.13 -1.63 -4.65
CA ARG A 35 -8.90 -1.52 -3.88
C ARG A 35 -7.86 -2.36 -4.62
N VAL A 36 -7.15 -1.73 -5.55
CA VAL A 36 -5.93 -2.30 -6.12
C VAL A 36 -4.95 -2.41 -4.95
N GLU A 37 -4.95 -3.57 -4.30
CA GLU A 37 -3.97 -3.89 -3.29
C GLU A 37 -2.61 -3.89 -3.99
N PRO A 38 -1.62 -3.12 -3.51
CA PRO A 38 -0.31 -3.10 -4.15
C PRO A 38 0.23 -4.53 -4.16
N ALA A 39 0.63 -4.99 -5.34
CA ALA A 39 1.17 -6.32 -5.52
C ALA A 39 2.28 -6.55 -4.48
N SER A 40 2.17 -7.64 -3.71
CA SER A 40 3.20 -8.00 -2.75
C SER A 40 4.53 -8.19 -3.50
N PRO A 41 5.66 -7.70 -2.96
CA PRO A 41 6.96 -7.90 -3.60
C PRO A 41 7.24 -9.41 -3.72
N PRO A 42 7.94 -9.84 -4.80
CA PRO A 42 8.30 -11.23 -4.95
C PRO A 42 9.13 -11.70 -3.74
N PRO A 43 8.97 -12.96 -3.30
CA PRO A 43 9.79 -13.50 -2.23
C PRO A 43 11.27 -13.45 -2.63
N PRO A 44 12.19 -13.20 -1.68
CA PRO A 44 13.62 -13.23 -1.98
C PRO A 44 14.02 -14.60 -2.55
N PRO A 45 15.04 -14.66 -3.42
CA PRO A 45 15.54 -15.93 -3.93
C PRO A 45 15.99 -16.80 -2.76
N LYS A 46 15.62 -18.08 -2.81
CA LYS A 46 16.17 -19.08 -1.91
C LYS A 46 17.58 -19.38 -2.39
N ILE A 47 18.59 -18.98 -1.62
CA ILE A 47 19.98 -19.35 -1.85
C ILE A 47 20.18 -20.67 -1.12
N GLU A 48 20.52 -21.74 -1.84
CA GLU A 48 20.86 -23.02 -1.23
C GLU A 48 22.34 -23.04 -0.81
N ALA A 49 22.71 -23.99 0.06
CA ALA A 49 24.09 -24.08 0.54
C ALA A 49 25.07 -24.36 -0.61
N ASP A 50 24.60 -25.05 -1.65
CA ASP A 50 25.38 -25.39 -2.85
C ASP A 50 25.64 -24.18 -3.77
N ASP A 51 24.87 -23.10 -3.63
CA ASP A 51 25.02 -21.85 -4.40
C ASP A 51 26.08 -20.91 -3.79
N LEU A 52 26.65 -21.28 -2.63
CA LEU A 52 27.65 -20.50 -1.93
C LEU A 52 29.05 -20.86 -2.40
N VAL A 53 29.79 -19.84 -2.84
CA VAL A 53 31.19 -19.97 -3.22
C VAL A 53 32.06 -19.39 -2.11
N ARG A 54 33.17 -20.08 -1.82
CA ARG A 54 34.15 -19.60 -0.86
C ARG A 54 34.98 -18.46 -1.46
N CYS A 55 34.95 -17.29 -0.83
CA CYS A 55 35.76 -16.15 -1.22
C CYS A 55 37.26 -16.47 -1.04
N PRO A 56 38.11 -16.28 -2.06
CA PRO A 56 39.54 -16.57 -1.96
C PRO A 56 40.30 -15.55 -1.07
N ALA A 57 39.77 -14.33 -0.92
CA ALA A 57 40.42 -13.27 -0.14
C ALA A 57 40.19 -13.41 1.37
N CYS A 58 38.94 -13.58 1.79
CA CYS A 58 38.56 -13.62 3.22
C CYS A 58 38.06 -15.00 3.70
N GLY A 59 37.89 -15.99 2.82
CA GLY A 59 37.45 -17.34 3.19
C GLY A 59 35.97 -17.48 3.53
N THR A 60 35.20 -16.40 3.50
CA THR A 60 33.73 -16.37 3.73
C THR A 60 32.97 -16.99 2.56
N TYR A 61 31.89 -17.72 2.85
CA TYR A 61 30.96 -18.24 1.85
C TYR A 61 29.95 -17.15 1.46
N ASN A 62 29.91 -16.80 0.17
CA ASN A 62 28.99 -15.80 -0.39
C ASN A 62 28.27 -16.36 -1.63
N PRO A 63 27.11 -15.81 -2.00
CA PRO A 63 26.44 -16.19 -3.25
C PRO A 63 27.34 -15.89 -4.44
N ALA A 64 27.36 -16.78 -5.45
CA ALA A 64 28.20 -16.61 -6.64
C ALA A 64 27.97 -15.27 -7.38
N ASP A 65 26.72 -14.79 -7.42
CA ASP A 65 26.33 -13.57 -8.13
C ASP A 65 26.33 -12.31 -7.25
N ALA A 66 26.80 -12.40 -6.00
CA ALA A 66 26.79 -11.28 -5.06
C ALA A 66 28.20 -10.83 -4.68
N PRO A 67 28.44 -9.50 -4.54
CA PRO A 67 29.71 -9.01 -4.05
C PRO A 67 29.94 -9.48 -2.61
N CYS A 68 31.20 -9.78 -2.28
CA CYS A 68 31.55 -10.16 -0.92
C CYS A 68 31.16 -9.05 0.08
N ALA A 69 30.50 -9.43 1.18
CA ALA A 69 30.02 -8.49 2.19
C ALA A 69 31.16 -7.81 2.97
N THR A 70 32.36 -8.40 2.96
CA THR A 70 33.55 -7.83 3.60
C THR A 70 34.12 -6.69 2.73
N PRO A 71 34.28 -5.47 3.27
CA PRO A 71 34.76 -4.32 2.50
C PRO A 71 36.17 -4.54 1.91
N ASP A 72 36.98 -5.34 2.59
CA ASP A 72 38.35 -5.69 2.16
C ASP A 72 38.42 -6.69 1.00
N CYS A 73 37.28 -7.29 0.63
CA CYS A 73 37.18 -8.31 -0.41
C CYS A 73 36.58 -7.78 -1.73
N ARG A 74 36.42 -6.45 -1.88
CA ARG A 74 36.08 -5.79 -3.15
C ARG A 74 37.36 -5.53 -3.96
N GLY A 75 37.83 -6.55 -4.68
CA GLY A 75 38.99 -6.48 -5.56
C GLY A 75 38.85 -7.42 -6.73
#